data_AF-A0A8D8G7Y7-F1
#
_entry.id   AF-A0A8D8G7Y7-F1
#
_cell.length_a   1.000
_cell.length_b   1.000
_cell.length_c   1.000
_cell.angle_alpha   90.00
_cell.angle_beta   90.00
_cell.angle_gamma   90.00
#
_symmetry.space_group_name_H-M   'P 1'
#
loop_
_entity.id
_entity.type
_entity.pdbx_description
1 polymer ?
#
loop_
_entity_poly.entity_id
_entity_poly.type
_entity_poly.pdbx_seq_one_letter_code
_entity_poly.pdbx_strand_id
1 'polypeptide(L)'
;DIRSAMKVLCFSDHEIWEILKLLAALLHTGNIKYRATVIDNLDATEIPEHINVERVASLLEVPLQPFIDALTRKTLFAHGETVVSTLSRDQSMDVRDAFVKGIYGRLFVLIVKKINSAIYKPKSTTRSAIGVLDIFGFENFNQNSFEQFCINFANENLQQFFVQHIFKLEQEEYNHESINWQ
;
A
#
# COMPACT_ATOMS: atom_id res chain seq x y z
N ASP A 1 -8.23 -5.21 -21.98
CA ASP A 1 -9.17 -5.61 -20.92
C ASP A 1 -9.23 -4.63 -19.75
N ILE A 2 -8.17 -4.42 -18.96
CA ILE A 2 -8.20 -3.51 -17.78
C ILE A 2 -8.62 -2.08 -18.13
N ARG A 3 -8.05 -1.47 -19.18
CA ARG A 3 -8.42 -0.12 -19.60
C ARG A 3 -9.91 -0.01 -19.95
N SER A 4 -10.46 -1.01 -20.63
CA SER A 4 -11.88 -1.09 -20.98
C SER A 4 -12.76 -1.20 -19.73
N ALA A 5 -12.36 -2.01 -18.74
CA ALA A 5 -13.08 -2.11 -17.47
C ALA A 5 -13.07 -0.78 -16.68
N MET A 6 -11.94 -0.07 -16.66
CA MET A 6 -11.85 1.27 -16.04
C MET A 6 -12.80 2.26 -16.73
N LYS A 7 -12.97 2.18 -18.05
CA LYS A 7 -13.95 3.01 -18.77
C LYS A 7 -15.39 2.72 -18.34
N VAL A 8 -15.74 1.46 -18.16
CA VAL A 8 -17.07 1.06 -17.64
C VAL A 8 -17.31 1.63 -16.23
N LEU A 9 -16.26 1.73 -15.43
CA LEU A 9 -16.28 2.32 -14.08
C LEU A 9 -16.12 3.85 -14.08
N CYS A 10 -16.38 4.50 -15.21
CA CYS A 10 -16.37 5.95 -15.39
C CYS A 10 -15.02 6.64 -15.13
N PHE A 11 -13.89 5.94 -15.30
CA PHE A 11 -12.58 6.60 -15.32
C PHE A 11 -12.40 7.35 -16.65
N SER A 12 -12.03 8.63 -16.58
CA SER A 12 -11.67 9.42 -17.76
C SER A 12 -10.35 8.93 -18.39
N ASP A 13 -10.09 9.27 -19.66
CA ASP A 13 -8.80 8.93 -20.29
C ASP A 13 -7.62 9.59 -19.56
N HIS A 14 -7.84 10.80 -19.06
CA HIS A 14 -6.85 11.52 -18.27
C HIS A 14 -6.53 10.77 -16.97
N GLU A 15 -7.55 10.35 -16.20
CA GLU A 15 -7.31 9.58 -14.96
C GLU A 15 -6.59 8.25 -15.22
N ILE A 16 -6.96 7.53 -16.29
CA ILE A 16 -6.26 6.30 -16.67
C ILE A 16 -4.81 6.59 -17.02
N TRP A 17 -4.56 7.68 -17.77
CA TRP A 17 -3.21 8.10 -18.11
C TRP A 17 -2.37 8.43 -16.87
N GLU A 18 -2.91 9.21 -15.93
CA GLU A 18 -2.22 9.55 -14.68
C GLU A 18 -1.93 8.31 -13.82
N ILE A 19 -2.85 7.34 -13.76
CA ILE A 19 -2.61 6.06 -13.09
C ILE A 19 -1.44 5.31 -13.73
N LEU A 20 -1.41 5.21 -15.07
CA LEU A 20 -0.32 4.53 -15.79
C LEU A 20 1.01 5.27 -15.66
N LYS A 21 0.98 6.60 -15.69
CA LYS A 21 2.14 7.48 -15.48
C LYS A 21 2.75 7.28 -14.10
N LEU A 22 1.92 7.20 -13.05
CA LEU A 22 2.36 6.88 -11.70
C LEU A 22 2.97 5.48 -11.63
N LEU A 23 2.34 4.46 -12.21
CA LEU A 23 2.90 3.10 -12.23
C LEU A 23 4.26 3.05 -12.95
N ALA A 24 4.41 3.78 -14.07
CA ALA A 24 5.69 3.90 -14.76
C ALA A 24 6.74 4.59 -13.88
N ALA A 25 6.38 5.65 -13.15
CA ALA A 25 7.28 6.31 -12.21
C ALA A 25 7.78 5.36 -11.11
N LEU A 26 6.89 4.51 -10.56
CA LEU A 26 7.26 3.52 -9.55
C LEU A 26 8.25 2.48 -10.09
N LEU A 27 8.02 1.97 -11.30
CA LEU A 27 8.93 1.02 -11.96
C LEU A 27 10.30 1.64 -12.22
N HIS A 28 10.36 2.88 -12.72
CA HIS A 28 11.63 3.60 -12.91
C HIS A 28 12.33 3.89 -11.59
N THR A 29 11.58 4.16 -10.52
CA THR A 29 12.15 4.38 -9.18
C THR A 29 12.93 3.15 -8.70
N GLY A 30 12.42 1.93 -8.95
CA GLY A 30 13.11 0.68 -8.62
C GLY A 30 14.47 0.50 -9.30
N ASN A 31 14.73 1.22 -10.40
CA ASN A 31 16.00 1.19 -11.13
C ASN A 31 17.04 2.20 -10.63
N ILE A 32 16.68 3.12 -9.73
CA ILE A 32 17.62 4.07 -9.13
C ILE A 32 18.68 3.28 -8.34
N LYS A 33 19.95 3.52 -8.68
CA LYS A 33 21.11 2.92 -8.01
C LYS A 33 21.74 3.94 -7.07
N TYR A 34 22.27 3.43 -5.96
CA TYR A 34 22.93 4.20 -4.92
C TYR A 34 24.37 3.74 -4.76
N ARG A 35 25.29 4.68 -4.62
CA ARG A 35 26.70 4.45 -4.28
C ARG A 35 26.98 5.04 -2.89
N ALA A 36 27.58 4.24 -2.03
CA ALA A 36 27.99 4.69 -0.70
C ALA A 36 29.21 5.61 -0.82
N THR A 37 29.22 6.67 -0.02
CA THR A 37 30.32 7.64 0.07
C THR A 37 30.44 8.16 1.50
N VAL A 38 31.42 9.01 1.77
CA VAL A 38 31.64 9.64 3.08
C VAL A 38 31.75 11.15 2.88
N ILE A 39 30.95 11.91 3.61
CA ILE A 39 30.95 13.38 3.62
C ILE A 39 31.10 13.82 5.07
N ASP A 40 32.09 14.65 5.39
CA ASP A 40 32.34 15.17 6.74
C ASP A 40 32.43 14.08 7.83
N ASN A 41 33.08 12.95 7.51
CA ASN A 41 33.18 11.74 8.36
C ASN A 41 31.83 11.06 8.67
N LEU A 42 30.79 11.37 7.92
CA LEU A 42 29.48 10.72 8.00
C LEU A 42 29.22 9.85 6.78
N ASP A 43 28.55 8.72 7.00
CA ASP A 43 28.03 7.89 5.91
C ASP A 43 27.07 8.70 5.05
N ALA A 44 27.29 8.63 3.75
CA ALA A 44 26.54 9.37 2.76
C ALA A 44 26.25 8.49 1.55
N THR A 45 25.36 8.99 0.69
CA THR A 45 24.92 8.29 -0.51
C THR A 45 24.83 9.25 -1.67
N GLU A 46 25.24 8.78 -2.84
CA GLU A 46 25.08 9.47 -4.11
C GLU A 46 24.35 8.60 -5.12
N ILE A 47 23.69 9.25 -6.09
CA ILE A 47 23.05 8.58 -7.22
C ILE A 47 23.98 8.76 -8.43
N PRO A 48 24.77 7.75 -8.83
CA PRO A 48 25.79 7.92 -9.85
C PRO A 48 25.21 8.10 -11.27
N GLU A 49 24.01 7.57 -11.53
CA GLU A 49 23.34 7.67 -12.83
C GLU A 49 22.01 8.42 -12.69
N HIS A 50 21.92 9.56 -13.35
CA HIS A 50 20.76 10.45 -13.20
C HIS A 50 19.56 10.08 -14.10
N ILE A 51 19.73 9.19 -15.08
CA ILE A 51 18.71 8.87 -16.10
C ILE A 51 17.37 8.44 -15.46
N ASN A 52 17.40 7.53 -14.48
CA ASN A 52 16.17 7.05 -13.86
C ASN A 52 15.56 8.09 -12.92
N VAL A 53 16.37 8.81 -12.13
CA VAL A 53 15.85 9.83 -11.21
C VAL A 53 15.28 11.04 -11.95
N GLU A 54 15.86 11.42 -13.09
CA GLU A 54 15.32 12.46 -13.99
C GLU A 54 13.97 12.04 -14.60
N ARG A 55 13.88 10.80 -15.09
CA ARG A 55 12.60 10.27 -15.61
C ARG A 55 11.53 10.26 -14.52
N VAL A 56 11.86 9.81 -13.32
CA VAL A 56 10.90 9.78 -12.20
C VAL A 56 10.48 11.20 -11.81
N ALA A 57 11.43 12.13 -11.68
CA ALA A 57 11.13 13.53 -11.38
C ALA A 57 10.20 14.16 -12.42
N SER A 58 10.44 13.87 -13.71
CA SER A 58 9.58 14.32 -14.81
C SER A 58 8.18 13.69 -14.76
N LEU A 59 8.08 12.38 -14.52
CA LEU A 59 6.79 11.67 -14.44
C LEU A 59 5.96 12.07 -13.20
N LEU A 60 6.63 12.37 -12.09
CA LEU A 60 5.99 12.86 -10.87
C LEU A 60 5.78 14.38 -10.86
N GLU A 61 6.30 15.08 -11.88
CA GLU A 61 6.24 16.54 -12.01
C GLU A 61 6.83 17.29 -10.81
N VAL A 62 7.94 16.76 -10.27
CA VAL A 62 8.66 17.35 -9.14
C VAL A 62 10.03 17.87 -9.58
N PRO A 63 10.55 18.93 -8.93
CA PRO A 63 11.90 19.40 -9.22
C PRO A 63 12.97 18.34 -8.92
N LEU A 64 13.93 18.17 -9.83
CA LEU A 64 14.95 17.13 -9.77
C LEU A 64 15.82 17.18 -8.51
N GLN A 65 16.40 18.35 -8.19
CA GLN A 65 17.34 18.46 -7.08
C GLN A 65 16.68 18.18 -5.71
N PRO A 66 15.52 18.79 -5.37
CA PRO A 66 14.79 18.42 -4.16
C PRO A 66 14.41 16.93 -4.10
N PHE A 67 14.13 16.30 -5.25
CA PHE A 67 13.84 14.87 -5.28
C PHE A 67 15.07 14.02 -4.96
N ILE A 68 16.24 14.36 -5.50
CA ILE A 68 17.51 13.71 -5.15
C ILE A 68 17.82 13.92 -3.66
N ASP A 69 17.65 15.14 -3.16
CA ASP A 69 17.89 15.45 -1.74
C ASP A 69 16.95 14.65 -0.83
N ALA A 70 15.67 14.51 -1.20
CA ALA A 70 14.71 13.69 -0.46
C ALA A 70 15.06 12.19 -0.43
N LEU A 71 15.79 11.70 -1.43
CA LEU A 71 16.25 10.30 -1.51
C LEU A 71 17.61 10.07 -0.82
N THR A 72 18.38 11.12 -0.55
CA THR A 72 19.80 11.01 -0.11
C THR A 72 20.09 11.72 1.22
N ARG A 73 19.14 12.52 1.72
CA ARG A 73 19.27 13.31 2.94
C ARG A 73 18.03 13.16 3.81
N LYS A 74 18.21 13.39 5.11
CA LYS A 74 17.13 13.53 6.08
C LYS A 74 17.17 14.92 6.73
N THR A 75 16.00 15.49 6.92
CA THR A 75 15.80 16.75 7.63
C THR A 75 15.15 16.45 8.97
N LEU A 76 15.81 16.83 10.06
CA LEU A 76 15.33 16.67 11.43
C LEU A 76 15.01 18.05 12.01
N PHE A 77 13.82 18.18 12.59
CA PHE A 77 13.41 19.38 13.31
C PHE A 77 13.54 19.10 14.81
N ALA A 78 14.44 19.80 15.49
CA ALA A 78 14.65 19.63 16.92
C ALA A 78 14.85 21.00 17.59
N HIS A 79 14.09 21.27 18.66
CA HIS A 79 14.22 22.49 19.48
C HIS A 79 14.20 23.82 18.70
N GLY A 80 13.47 23.89 17.58
CA GLY A 80 13.39 25.08 16.72
C GLY A 80 14.48 25.18 15.65
N GLU A 81 15.43 24.24 15.63
CA GLU A 81 16.48 24.16 14.61
C GLU A 81 16.14 23.08 13.56
N THR A 82 16.59 23.33 12.32
CA THR A 82 16.47 22.38 11.21
C THR A 82 17.86 21.84 10.90
N VAL A 83 18.07 20.55 11.17
CA VAL A 83 19.34 19.86 10.89
C VAL A 83 19.15 18.96 9.68
N VAL A 84 19.93 19.21 8.62
CA VAL A 84 19.99 18.35 7.44
C VAL A 84 21.23 17.47 7.56
N SER A 85 21.06 16.15 7.39
CA SER A 85 22.15 15.17 7.44
C SER A 85 22.04 14.19 6.27
N THR A 86 23.17 13.59 5.90
CA THR A 86 23.23 12.58 4.84
C THR A 86 22.64 11.25 5.30
N LEU A 87 22.16 10.47 4.33
CA LEU A 87 21.72 9.09 4.53
C LEU A 87 22.79 8.10 4.09
N SER A 88 22.94 7.00 4.82
CA SER A 88 23.70 5.85 4.34
C SER A 88 23.00 5.17 3.17
N ARG A 89 23.71 4.33 2.41
CA ARG A 89 23.16 3.65 1.24
C ARG A 89 21.92 2.84 1.59
N ASP A 90 21.96 2.13 2.70
CA ASP A 90 20.86 1.27 3.13
C ASP A 90 19.65 2.10 3.57
N GLN A 91 19.87 3.22 4.26
CA GLN A 91 18.80 4.16 4.59
C GLN A 91 18.16 4.79 3.34
N SER A 92 18.97 5.14 2.33
CA SER A 92 18.44 5.64 1.05
C SER A 92 17.62 4.59 0.30
N MET A 93 17.98 3.30 0.38
CA MET A 93 17.16 2.21 -0.17
C MET A 93 15.84 2.07 0.58
N ASP A 94 15.85 2.14 1.91
CA ASP A 94 14.63 2.10 2.72
C ASP A 94 13.70 3.27 2.41
N VAL A 95 14.25 4.48 2.27
CA VAL A 95 13.50 5.68 1.86
C VAL A 95 12.87 5.50 0.49
N ARG A 96 13.63 5.01 -0.50
CA ARG A 96 13.11 4.71 -1.84
C ARG A 96 11.94 3.72 -1.79
N ASP A 97 12.11 2.63 -1.05
CA ASP A 97 11.11 1.56 -0.99
C ASP A 97 9.86 2.02 -0.24
N ALA A 98 10.02 2.79 0.85
CA ALA A 98 8.92 3.44 1.56
C ALA A 98 8.18 4.45 0.67
N PHE A 99 8.92 5.25 -0.12
CA PHE A 99 8.34 6.19 -1.07
C PHE A 99 7.48 5.50 -2.12
N VAL A 100 8.01 4.42 -2.73
CA VAL A 100 7.29 3.60 -3.73
C VAL A 100 6.04 2.97 -3.11
N LYS A 101 6.17 2.30 -1.95
CA LYS A 101 5.04 1.68 -1.23
C LYS A 101 3.97 2.72 -0.87
N GLY A 102 4.38 3.92 -0.45
CA GLY A 102 3.49 5.01 -0.08
C GLY A 102 2.67 5.56 -1.26
N ILE A 103 3.29 5.74 -2.43
CA ILE A 103 2.57 6.15 -3.64
C ILE A 103 1.62 5.04 -4.11
N TYR A 104 2.09 3.79 -4.20
CA TYR A 104 1.28 2.67 -4.65
C TYR A 104 0.06 2.45 -3.75
N GLY A 105 0.24 2.51 -2.42
CA GLY A 105 -0.86 2.40 -1.46
C GLY A 105 -1.91 3.50 -1.63
N ARG A 106 -1.49 4.76 -1.83
CA ARG A 106 -2.43 5.87 -2.10
C ARG A 106 -3.14 5.73 -3.44
N LEU A 107 -2.44 5.27 -4.47
CA LEU A 107 -3.01 4.99 -5.79
C LEU A 107 -4.11 3.91 -5.71
N PHE A 108 -3.84 2.83 -4.98
CA PHE A 108 -4.83 1.76 -4.76
C PHE A 108 -6.08 2.30 -4.06
N VAL A 109 -5.93 3.08 -2.98
CA VAL A 109 -7.05 3.71 -2.28
C VAL A 109 -7.83 4.66 -3.20
N LEU A 110 -7.16 5.43 -4.06
CA LEU A 110 -7.80 6.31 -5.03
C LEU A 110 -8.67 5.53 -6.03
N ILE A 111 -8.16 4.40 -6.55
CA ILE A 111 -8.90 3.52 -7.47
C ILE A 111 -10.15 2.98 -6.77
N VAL A 112 -10.02 2.45 -5.55
CA VAL A 112 -11.15 1.95 -4.76
C VAL A 112 -12.19 3.06 -4.52
N LYS A 113 -11.75 4.27 -4.19
CA LYS A 113 -12.64 5.43 -3.99
C LYS A 113 -13.42 5.76 -5.27
N LYS A 114 -12.79 5.68 -6.44
CA LYS A 114 -13.45 5.92 -7.74
C LYS A 114 -14.48 4.85 -8.06
N ILE A 115 -14.13 3.57 -7.85
CA ILE A 115 -15.08 2.45 -8.00
C ILE A 115 -16.29 2.67 -7.09
N ASN A 116 -16.06 2.96 -5.81
CA ASN A 116 -17.12 3.23 -4.85
C ASN A 116 -18.02 4.39 -5.29
N SER A 117 -17.44 5.48 -5.80
CA SER A 117 -18.21 6.61 -6.32
C SER A 117 -19.07 6.26 -7.53
N ALA A 118 -18.62 5.33 -8.38
CA ALA A 118 -19.36 4.91 -9.57
C ALA A 118 -20.55 4.00 -9.24
N ILE A 119 -20.42 3.14 -8.24
CA ILE A 119 -21.48 2.17 -7.85
C ILE A 119 -22.42 2.69 -6.75
N TYR A 120 -22.02 3.74 -6.03
CA TYR A 120 -22.82 4.29 -4.94
C TYR A 120 -24.12 4.91 -5.44
N LYS A 121 -25.25 4.52 -4.84
CA LYS A 121 -26.58 5.12 -5.07
C LYS A 121 -27.05 5.88 -3.83
N PRO A 122 -27.52 7.13 -3.95
CA PRO A 122 -28.10 7.91 -2.85
C PRO A 122 -29.30 7.20 -2.20
N LYS A 123 -29.52 7.42 -0.90
CA LYS A 123 -30.41 6.60 -0.06
C LYS A 123 -31.90 6.88 -0.29
N SER A 124 -32.69 5.80 -0.32
CA SER A 124 -34.09 5.75 0.14
C SER A 124 -34.13 5.04 1.51
N THR A 125 -35.11 5.33 2.34
CA THR A 125 -35.16 5.35 3.81
C THR A 125 -34.86 4.06 4.61
N THR A 126 -34.46 2.93 4.03
CA THR A 126 -34.07 1.71 4.79
C THR A 126 -32.90 0.97 4.13
N ARG A 127 -31.95 0.45 4.93
CA ARG A 127 -30.78 -0.30 4.44
C ARG A 127 -30.74 -1.71 5.01
N SER A 128 -31.13 -2.68 4.19
CA SER A 128 -30.59 -4.03 4.26
C SER A 128 -29.40 -4.12 3.31
N ALA A 129 -28.36 -4.87 3.68
CA ALA A 129 -27.18 -5.07 2.84
C ALA A 129 -26.73 -6.53 2.94
N ILE A 130 -26.21 -7.05 1.83
CA ILE A 130 -25.53 -8.34 1.77
C ILE A 130 -24.05 -8.03 1.54
N GLY A 131 -23.20 -8.48 2.46
CA GLY A 131 -21.76 -8.37 2.34
C GLY A 131 -21.19 -9.65 1.73
N VAL A 132 -20.21 -9.51 0.84
CA VAL A 132 -19.39 -10.62 0.36
C VAL A 132 -17.97 -10.34 0.85
N LEU A 133 -17.39 -11.31 1.56
CA LEU A 133 -16.02 -11.26 2.04
C LEU A 133 -15.18 -12.21 1.19
N ASP A 134 -14.24 -11.66 0.44
CA ASP A 134 -13.23 -12.40 -0.31
C ASP A 134 -11.86 -12.07 0.30
N ILE A 135 -11.19 -13.08 0.85
CA ILE A 135 -9.93 -12.96 1.58
C ILE A 135 -8.99 -14.10 1.17
N PHE A 136 -7.69 -13.81 1.18
CA PHE A 136 -6.66 -14.83 0.94
C PHE A 136 -6.74 -15.94 2.00
N GLY A 137 -6.57 -17.19 1.56
CA GLY A 137 -6.48 -18.34 2.45
C GLY A 137 -5.16 -18.39 3.23
N PHE A 138 -5.06 -19.35 4.14
CA PHE A 138 -3.86 -19.59 4.94
C PHE A 138 -2.65 -19.92 4.05
N GLU A 139 -1.51 -19.29 4.32
CA GLU A 139 -0.26 -19.46 3.55
C GLU A 139 0.80 -20.19 4.37
N ASN A 140 1.51 -21.14 3.74
CA ASN A 140 2.66 -21.81 4.35
C ASN A 140 3.73 -22.09 3.30
N PHE A 141 4.73 -21.22 3.26
CA PHE A 141 5.89 -21.35 2.37
C PHE A 141 7.14 -21.79 3.14
N ASN A 142 8.19 -22.17 2.42
CA ASN A 142 9.50 -22.51 3.01
C ASN A 142 10.10 -21.34 3.82
N GLN A 143 9.79 -20.10 3.43
CA GLN A 143 10.13 -18.88 4.16
C GLN A 143 8.89 -17.98 4.20
N ASN A 144 8.39 -17.70 5.39
CA ASN A 144 7.25 -16.82 5.62
C ASN A 144 7.76 -15.47 6.15
N SER A 145 7.38 -14.38 5.49
CA SER A 145 7.72 -13.01 5.91
C SER A 145 6.63 -12.42 6.79
N PHE A 146 6.76 -11.13 7.13
CA PHE A 146 5.76 -10.41 7.91
C PHE A 146 4.37 -10.42 7.24
N GLU A 147 4.33 -10.42 5.90
CA GLU A 147 3.11 -10.48 5.11
C GLU A 147 2.32 -11.77 5.35
N GLN A 148 2.98 -12.93 5.32
CA GLN A 148 2.35 -14.23 5.63
C GLN A 148 1.84 -14.26 7.07
N PHE A 149 2.58 -13.70 8.02
CA PHE A 149 2.11 -13.58 9.40
C PHE A 149 0.81 -12.78 9.48
N CYS A 150 0.72 -11.62 8.82
CA CYS A 150 -0.51 -10.83 8.78
C CYS A 150 -1.69 -11.58 8.14
N ILE A 151 -1.44 -12.30 7.03
CA ILE A 151 -2.46 -13.11 6.34
C ILE A 151 -2.98 -14.23 7.24
N ASN A 152 -2.07 -15.00 7.85
CA ASN A 152 -2.43 -16.13 8.71
C ASN A 152 -3.08 -15.67 10.01
N PHE A 153 -2.64 -14.55 10.58
CA PHE A 153 -3.30 -13.95 11.75
C PHE A 153 -4.74 -13.52 11.44
N ALA A 154 -4.98 -12.89 10.29
CA ALA A 154 -6.35 -12.54 9.88
C ALA A 154 -7.22 -13.80 9.70
N ASN A 155 -6.68 -14.86 9.08
CA ASN A 155 -7.36 -16.14 8.94
C ASN A 155 -7.69 -16.78 10.29
N GLU A 156 -6.77 -16.76 11.26
CA GLU A 156 -6.99 -17.31 12.60
C GLU A 156 -8.13 -16.58 13.31
N ASN A 157 -8.17 -15.25 13.24
CA ASN A 157 -9.27 -14.46 13.81
C ASN A 157 -10.62 -14.77 13.14
N LEU A 158 -10.62 -14.95 11.81
CA LEU A 158 -11.85 -15.30 11.07
C LEU A 158 -12.34 -16.71 11.44
N GLN A 159 -11.42 -17.67 11.58
CA GLN A 159 -11.73 -19.01 12.03
C GLN A 159 -12.28 -19.00 13.46
N GLN A 160 -11.67 -18.23 14.37
CA GLN A 160 -12.15 -18.06 15.73
C GLN A 160 -13.57 -17.48 15.77
N PHE A 161 -13.85 -16.45 14.98
CA PHE A 161 -15.19 -15.87 14.85
C PHE A 161 -16.20 -16.91 14.32
N PHE A 162 -15.85 -17.64 13.26
CA PHE A 162 -16.72 -18.65 12.67
C PHE A 162 -17.07 -19.75 13.66
N VAL A 163 -16.07 -20.30 14.35
CA VAL A 163 -16.24 -21.35 15.36
C VAL A 163 -17.13 -20.87 16.50
N GLN A 164 -16.90 -19.68 17.04
CA GLN A 164 -17.73 -19.12 18.11
C GLN A 164 -19.18 -18.89 17.66
N HIS A 165 -19.37 -18.38 16.44
CA HIS A 165 -20.71 -18.07 15.93
C HIS A 165 -21.51 -19.35 15.66
N ILE A 166 -20.90 -20.34 15.00
CA ILE A 166 -21.54 -21.62 14.71
C ILE A 166 -21.88 -22.36 16.02
N PHE A 167 -20.94 -22.47 16.97
CA PHE A 167 -21.25 -23.13 18.24
C PHE A 167 -22.39 -22.45 19.00
N LYS A 168 -22.46 -21.13 18.96
CA LYS A 168 -23.56 -20.39 19.58
C LYS A 168 -24.90 -20.71 18.91
N LEU A 169 -24.94 -20.69 17.58
CA LEU A 169 -26.16 -21.04 16.82
C LEU A 169 -26.61 -22.48 17.09
N GLU A 170 -25.68 -23.42 17.11
CA GLU A 170 -25.96 -24.82 17.41
C GLU A 170 -26.51 -24.99 18.84
N GLN A 171 -25.92 -24.32 19.84
CA GLN A 171 -26.46 -24.34 21.20
C GLN A 171 -27.86 -23.71 21.30
N GLU A 172 -28.11 -22.62 20.57
CA GLU A 172 -29.44 -22.00 20.50
C GLU A 172 -30.48 -22.96 19.92
N GLU A 173 -30.13 -23.71 18.87
CA GLU A 173 -31.01 -24.72 18.27
C GLU A 173 -31.29 -25.89 19.22
N TYR A 174 -30.26 -26.45 19.86
CA TYR A 174 -30.45 -27.53 20.84
C TYR A 174 -31.36 -27.12 22.00
N ASN A 175 -31.20 -25.90 22.51
CA ASN A 175 -32.08 -25.35 23.53
C ASN A 175 -33.52 -25.18 23.03
N HIS A 176 -33.68 -24.73 21.78
CA HIS A 176 -35.00 -24.60 21.13
C HIS A 176 -35.69 -25.96 20.97
N GLU A 177 -34.93 -27.02 20.63
CA GLU A 177 -35.42 -28.39 20.52
C GLU A 177 -35.51 -29.13 21.87
N SER A 178 -35.11 -28.51 22.99
CA SER A 178 -35.05 -29.13 24.33
C SER A 178 -34.17 -30.39 24.40
N ILE A 179 -33.09 -30.42 23.63
CA ILE A 179 -32.08 -31.49 23.60
C ILE A 179 -30.87 -31.05 24.43
N ASN A 180 -30.34 -31.93 25.28
CA ASN A 180 -29.12 -31.64 26.04
C ASN A 180 -27.91 -31.54 25.09
N TRP A 181 -27.26 -30.37 25.09
CA TRP A 181 -25.97 -30.14 24.44
C TRP A 181 -24.85 -30.94 25.13
N GLN A 182 -23.87 -31.44 24.35
CA GLN A 182 -22.67 -32.15 24.84
C GLN A 182 -21.38 -31.43 24.47
#